data_AF-A0A7C4MV35-F1
#
_entry.id   AF-A0A7C4MV35-F1
#
_cell.length_a   1.000
_cell.length_b   1.000
_cell.length_c   1.000
_cell.angle_alpha   90.00
_cell.angle_beta   90.00
_cell.angle_gamma   90.00
#
_symmetry.space_group_name_H-M   'P 1'
#
loop_
_entity.id
_entity.type
_entity.pdbx_description
1 polymer ?
#
loop_
_entity_poly.entity_id
_entity_poly.type
_entity_poly.pdbx_seq_one_letter_code
_entity_poly.pdbx_strand_id
1 'polypeptide(L)'
;MARERESLCHQISATKVEIRRVLNTIFPELESMCNPFTKVMLHFIQRFPSARLVSVAKPNSIAKTLKEKPCSCRIRFTPAELINISEKIGDDH
;
A
#
# COMPACT_ATOMS: atom_id res chain seq x y z
N MET A 1 23.73 19.30 14.35
CA MET A 1 23.33 17.87 14.39
C MET A 1 21.91 17.61 14.91
N ALA A 2 21.50 18.11 16.08
CA ALA A 2 20.12 17.89 16.57
C ALA A 2 19.07 18.58 15.67
N ARG A 3 19.30 19.84 15.29
CA ARG A 3 18.43 20.61 14.39
C ARG A 3 18.29 19.99 12.99
N GLU A 4 19.36 19.41 12.46
CA GLU A 4 19.36 18.74 11.16
C GLU A 4 18.56 17.43 11.20
N ARG A 5 18.68 16.66 12.30
CA ARG A 5 17.86 15.48 12.54
C ARG A 5 16.38 15.83 12.66
N GLU A 6 16.06 16.91 13.38
CA GLU A 6 14.69 17.40 13.51
C GLU A 6 14.11 17.84 12.16
N SER A 7 14.87 18.61 11.39
CA SER A 7 14.49 19.01 10.03
C SER A 7 14.23 17.80 9.13
N LEU A 8 15.08 16.78 9.20
CA LEU A 8 14.90 15.54 8.44
C LEU A 8 13.64 14.77 8.89
N CYS A 9 13.41 14.67 10.19
CA CYS A 9 12.19 14.04 10.73
C CYS A 9 10.91 14.76 10.27
N HIS A 10 10.93 16.10 10.22
CA HIS A 10 9.81 16.88 9.69
C HIS A 10 9.59 16.61 8.20
N GLN A 11 10.65 16.60 7.39
CA GLN A 11 10.54 16.29 5.96
C GLN A 11 10.00 14.88 5.71
N ILE A 12 10.48 13.88 6.45
CA ILE A 12 9.97 12.50 6.38
C ILE A 12 8.48 12.49 6.75
N SER A 13 8.09 13.19 7.82
CA SER A 13 6.70 13.22 8.27
C SER A 13 5.77 13.90 7.26
N ALA A 14 6.17 15.04 6.73
CA ALA A 14 5.44 15.76 5.68
C ALA A 14 5.26 14.88 4.43
N THR A 15 6.34 14.22 4.00
CA THR A 15 6.30 13.30 2.84
C THR A 15 5.37 12.11 3.10
N LYS A 16 5.38 11.54 4.30
CA LYS A 16 4.47 10.44 4.66
C LYS A 16 3.01 10.90 4.64
N VAL A 17 2.70 12.10 5.14
CA VAL A 17 1.34 12.65 5.07
C VAL A 17 0.89 12.79 3.63
N GLU A 18 1.74 13.30 2.74
CA GLU A 18 1.39 13.47 1.34
C GLU A 18 1.16 12.14 0.62
N ILE A 19 2.06 11.16 0.82
CA ILE A 19 1.87 9.80 0.28
C ILE A 19 0.54 9.21 0.78
N ARG A 20 0.21 9.40 2.07
CA ARG A 20 -1.06 8.91 2.62
C ARG A 20 -2.25 9.58 1.95
N ARG A 21 -2.22 10.91 1.79
CA ARG A 21 -3.28 11.68 1.16
C ARG A 21 -3.55 11.21 -0.28
N VAL A 22 -2.49 11.04 -1.07
CA VAL A 22 -2.58 10.54 -2.45
C VAL A 22 -3.11 9.11 -2.47
N LEU A 23 -2.55 8.23 -1.62
CA LEU A 23 -2.97 6.84 -1.54
C LEU A 23 -4.44 6.69 -1.14
N ASN A 24 -4.91 7.47 -0.17
CA ASN A 24 -6.30 7.47 0.25
C ASN A 24 -7.25 7.98 -0.86
N THR A 25 -6.76 8.82 -1.77
CA THR A 25 -7.54 9.32 -2.91
C THR A 25 -7.71 8.24 -3.99
N ILE A 26 -6.69 7.41 -4.24
CA ILE A 26 -6.66 6.49 -5.38
C ILE A 26 -6.81 5.01 -5.00
N PHE A 27 -6.61 4.70 -3.71
CA PHE A 27 -6.63 3.34 -3.16
C PHE A 27 -6.93 3.35 -1.65
N PRO A 28 -8.10 3.89 -1.23
CA PRO A 28 -8.48 4.00 0.19
C PRO A 28 -8.51 2.66 0.93
N GLU A 29 -8.90 1.58 0.25
CA GLU A 29 -9.02 0.24 0.84
C GLU A 29 -7.68 -0.32 1.33
N LEU A 30 -6.58 0.01 0.65
CA LEU A 30 -5.26 -0.49 1.01
C LEU A 30 -4.79 0.08 2.36
N GLU A 31 -5.17 1.31 2.68
CA GLU A 31 -4.82 1.98 3.95
C GLU A 31 -5.48 1.29 5.14
N SER A 32 -6.73 0.82 4.99
CA SER A 32 -7.47 0.09 6.03
C SER A 32 -6.85 -1.28 6.31
N MET A 33 -6.34 -1.95 5.27
CA MET A 33 -5.81 -3.30 5.39
C MET A 33 -4.38 -3.34 5.92
N CYS A 34 -3.52 -2.37 5.58
CA CYS A 34 -2.10 -2.46 5.88
C CYS A 34 -1.42 -1.09 6.05
N ASN A 35 -0.26 -1.10 6.72
CA ASN A 35 0.58 0.10 6.81
C ASN A 35 1.30 0.37 5.47
N PRO A 36 0.99 1.50 4.77
CA PRO A 36 1.53 1.81 3.44
C PRO A 36 3.03 2.11 3.44
N PHE A 37 3.61 2.43 4.61
CA PHE A 37 5.02 2.82 4.74
C PHE A 37 5.97 1.65 5.00
N THR A 38 5.49 0.42 4.99
CA THR A 38 6.37 -0.75 5.05
C THR A 38 7.12 -0.90 3.73
N LYS A 39 8.36 -1.39 3.77
CA LYS A 39 9.18 -1.57 2.55
C LYS A 39 8.47 -2.39 1.47
N VAL A 40 7.72 -3.40 1.90
CA VAL A 40 6.97 -4.29 1.00
C VAL A 40 5.77 -3.56 0.42
N MET A 41 5.04 -2.79 1.22
CA MET A 41 3.89 -2.04 0.71
C MET A 41 4.30 -0.89 -0.19
N LEU A 42 5.40 -0.19 0.09
CA LEU A 42 5.95 0.82 -0.82
C LEU A 42 6.33 0.20 -2.18
N HIS A 43 6.95 -0.98 -2.17
CA HIS A 43 7.25 -1.73 -3.40
C HIS A 43 5.97 -2.19 -4.12
N PHE A 44 4.97 -2.62 -3.36
CA PHE A 44 3.67 -3.00 -3.90
C PHE A 44 2.95 -1.82 -4.57
N ILE A 45 2.89 -0.66 -3.92
CA ILE A 45 2.28 0.58 -4.44
C ILE A 45 3.02 1.07 -5.69
N GLN A 46 4.36 0.95 -5.72
CA GLN A 46 5.15 1.25 -6.93
C GLN A 46 4.77 0.35 -8.12
N ARG A 47 4.42 -0.91 -7.87
CA ARG A 47 4.02 -1.86 -8.90
C ARG A 47 2.55 -1.73 -9.28
N PHE A 48 1.70 -1.41 -8.31
CA PHE A 48 0.25 -1.30 -8.43
C PHE A 48 -0.24 0.00 -7.78
N PRO A 49 -0.17 1.13 -8.50
CA PRO A 49 -0.50 2.45 -7.94
C PRO A 49 -1.99 2.71 -7.77
N SER A 50 -2.89 1.80 -8.17
CA SER A 50 -4.34 1.99 -8.01
C SER A 50 -5.08 0.69 -7.70
N ALA A 51 -6.24 0.81 -7.04
CA ALA A 51 -7.13 -0.31 -6.74
C ALA A 51 -7.54 -1.09 -8.00
N ARG A 52 -7.82 -0.37 -9.09
CA ARG A 52 -8.19 -0.95 -10.39
C ARG A 52 -7.10 -1.87 -10.93
N LEU A 53 -5.84 -1.47 -10.81
CA LEU A 53 -4.71 -2.29 -11.25
C LEU A 53 -4.52 -3.55 -10.40
N VAL A 54 -4.91 -3.51 -9.12
CA VAL A 54 -4.92 -4.70 -8.25
C VAL A 54 -6.06 -5.63 -8.63
N SER A 55 -7.26 -5.10 -8.89
CA SER A 55 -8.45 -5.87 -9.29
C SER A 55 -8.21 -6.67 -10.58
N VAL A 56 -7.57 -6.07 -11.58
CA VAL A 56 -7.26 -6.77 -12.85
C VAL A 56 -5.95 -7.58 -12.80
N ALA A 57 -5.17 -7.47 -11.73
CA ALA A 57 -3.90 -8.18 -11.61
C ALA A 57 -4.13 -9.65 -11.25
N LYS A 58 -3.28 -10.52 -11.83
CA LYS A 58 -3.31 -11.94 -11.48
C LYS A 58 -2.95 -12.13 -10.01
N PRO A 59 -3.68 -12.96 -9.24
CA PRO A 59 -3.38 -13.23 -7.82
C PRO A 59 -1.94 -13.71 -7.61
N ASN A 60 -1.39 -14.44 -8.58
CA ASN A 60 -0.01 -14.92 -8.52
C ASN A 60 1.03 -13.79 -8.66
N SER A 61 0.71 -12.72 -9.43
CA SER A 61 1.57 -11.54 -9.53
C SER A 61 1.55 -10.72 -8.24
N ILE A 62 0.36 -10.55 -7.64
CA ILE A 62 0.20 -9.91 -6.32
C ILE A 62 1.00 -10.69 -5.26
N ALA A 63 0.83 -12.01 -5.20
CA ALA A 63 1.54 -12.89 -4.28
C ALA A 63 3.05 -12.85 -4.48
N LYS A 64 3.52 -12.80 -5.74
CA LYS A 64 4.94 -12.68 -6.06
C LYS A 64 5.51 -11.35 -5.55
N THR A 65 4.84 -10.22 -5.83
CA THR A 65 5.29 -8.90 -5.36
C THR A 65 5.31 -8.78 -3.84
N LEU A 66 4.37 -9.43 -3.14
CA LEU A 66 4.37 -9.50 -1.67
C LEU A 66 5.48 -10.40 -1.11
N LYS A 67 5.94 -11.40 -1.86
CA LYS A 67 7.03 -12.32 -1.48
C LYS A 67 8.43 -11.87 -1.92
N GLU A 68 8.53 -10.98 -2.91
CA GLU A 68 9.80 -10.49 -3.48
C GLU A 68 10.68 -9.73 -2.48
N LYS A 69 10.11 -9.27 -1.37
CA LYS A 69 10.86 -8.59 -0.31
C LYS A 69 10.58 -9.28 1.02
N PRO A 70 11.61 -9.70 1.78
CA PRO A 70 11.40 -10.27 3.11
C PRO A 70 10.76 -9.20 4.00
N CYS A 71 9.48 -9.43 4.32
CA CYS A 71 8.69 -8.59 5.18
C CYS A 71 8.95 -9.04 6.63
N SER A 72 9.42 -8.15 7.52
CA SER A 72 9.40 -8.46 8.97
C SER A 72 8.00 -8.26 9.56
N CYS A 73 7.03 -7.81 8.77
CA CYS A 73 5.63 -7.69 9.16
C CYS A 73 4.85 -8.94 8.72
N ARG A 74 4.17 -9.58 9.67
CA ARG A 74 3.17 -10.62 9.39
C ARG A 74 2.08 -10.03 8.50
N ILE A 75 2.12 -10.34 7.20
CA ILE A 75 1.04 -10.07 6.27
C ILE A 75 -0.15 -10.93 6.74
N ARG A 76 -1.23 -10.29 7.21
CA ARG A 76 -2.42 -10.97 7.74
C ARG A 76 -3.48 -11.31 6.69
N PHE A 77 -3.28 -10.87 5.45
CA PHE A 77 -4.29 -10.97 4.39
C PHE A 77 -3.76 -11.75 3.20
N THR A 78 -4.63 -12.55 2.60
CA THR A 78 -4.28 -13.36 1.42
C THR A 78 -4.58 -12.58 0.13
N PRO A 79 -3.89 -12.89 -0.99
CA PRO A 79 -4.15 -12.23 -2.28
C PRO A 79 -5.60 -12.34 -2.74
N ALA A 80 -6.31 -13.41 -2.34
CA ALA A 80 -7.73 -13.61 -2.64
C ALA A 80 -8.63 -12.60 -1.92
N GLU A 81 -8.31 -12.24 -0.68
CA GLU A 81 -9.03 -11.22 0.09
C GLU A 81 -8.88 -9.85 -0.57
N LEU A 82 -7.68 -9.51 -1.06
CA LEU A 82 -7.41 -8.24 -1.77
C LEU A 82 -8.25 -8.10 -3.05
N ILE A 83 -8.42 -9.18 -3.82
CA ILE A 83 -9.21 -9.17 -5.05
C ILE A 83 -10.71 -9.05 -4.72
N ASN A 84 -11.19 -9.83 -3.76
CA ASN A 84 -12.60 -9.81 -3.34
C ASN A 84 -13.05 -8.42 -2.87
N ILE A 85 -12.21 -7.70 -2.11
CA ILE A 85 -12.54 -6.35 -1.64
C ILE A 85 -12.60 -5.38 -2.84
N SER A 86 -11.64 -5.46 -3.76
CA SER A 86 -11.61 -4.58 -4.93
C SER A 86 -12.75 -4.79 -5.94
N GLU A 87 -13.40 -5.96 -5.92
CA GLU A 87 -14.52 -6.31 -6.80
C GLU A 87 -15.89 -5.92 -6.18
N LYS A 88 -16.00 -5.95 -4.85
CA LYS A 88 -17.28 -5.83 -4.12
C LYS A 88 -17.89 -4.42 -4.09
N ILE A 89 -17.18 -3.39 -4.56
CA ILE A 89 -17.69 -2.01 -4.63
C ILE A 89 -18.08 -1.62 -6.08
N GLY A 90 -18.07 -2.57 -7.02
CA GLY A 90 -18.63 -2.37 -8.37
C GLY A 90 -20.15 -2.52 -8.48
N ASP A 91 -20.82 -3.05 -7.44
CA ASP A 91 -22.23 -3.49 -7.50
C ASP A 91 -23.19 -2.75 -6.54
N ASP A 92 -22.72 -1.75 -5.77
CA ASP A 92 -23.58 -0.95 -4.89
C ASP A 92 -23.49 0.55 -5.24
N HIS A 93 -24.45 0.95 -6.08
CA HIS A 93 -24.95 2.29 -6.40
C HIS A 93 -24.11 3.26 -7.26
#